data_AF-A0A1V2KZH5-F1
#
_entry.id   AF-A0A1V2KZH5-F1
#
_cell.length_a   1.000
_cell.length_b   1.000
_cell.length_c   1.000
_cell.angle_alpha   90.00
_cell.angle_beta   90.00
_cell.angle_gamma   90.00
#
_symmetry.space_group_name_H-M   'P 1'
#
loop_
_entity.id
_entity.type
_entity.pdbx_description
1 polymer ?
#
loop_
_entity_poly.entity_id
_entity_poly.type
_entity_poly.pdbx_seq_one_letter_code
_entity_poly.pdbx_strand_id
1 'polypeptide(L)'
;MTDKLDMNGVFAIHKPTGITSAQFLARLQTTFHGKEGQRASRRKLRKVMKVKMGHGGTLDPLATGVMVVGVGKGTKKLQNYLSGSVKTYETKALFGASTTTGDVEGEVLTRAGTKHLTKDDVTTISEKFTGHLKQTPPIFAALKMNGKPLYEYAREGLPLPKAIEPRSVEVYELEVFEDTLSTDHAYEMIKSAEVDGDKLEDKLAKNPTLNDSKLYISQEYSEKNGISDEIEHLQPQPVSEEEKADDFKAPLLHFRAKVSSGTYIRSLISDIGRALKSNAYMVKLERTQQAEWELGKNVFTIEDFELKDEAVWGQVLSQVFEKGGENVHSLSDLFEKAQKDVDLKKQHEQDILESIKTNTEANQHLETSTLEEDINPLKRQAEDTLEQ
;
A
#
# COMPACT_ATOMS: atom_id res chain seq x y z
N MET A 1 3.47 -28.38 22.92
CA MET A 1 2.95 -27.04 23.26
C MET A 1 3.58 -26.08 22.28
N THR A 2 2.86 -25.67 21.24
CA THR A 2 3.34 -24.64 20.32
C THR A 2 3.35 -23.33 21.10
N ASP A 3 4.53 -22.83 21.46
CA ASP A 3 4.69 -21.48 21.98
C ASP A 3 3.97 -20.54 21.03
N LYS A 4 2.97 -19.86 21.57
CA LYS A 4 2.12 -18.95 20.82
C LYS A 4 3.02 -17.79 20.40
N LEU A 5 3.48 -17.79 19.14
CA LEU A 5 4.29 -16.74 18.56
C LEU A 5 3.75 -15.38 19.03
N ASP A 6 4.62 -14.55 19.61
CA ASP A 6 4.20 -13.23 20.08
C ASP A 6 3.94 -12.33 18.86
N MET A 7 2.70 -12.34 18.37
CA MET A 7 2.26 -11.64 17.16
C MET A 7 2.08 -10.13 17.39
N ASN A 8 3.12 -9.48 17.94
CA ASN A 8 3.12 -8.07 18.29
C ASN A 8 4.32 -7.36 17.64
N GLY A 9 4.10 -6.64 16.55
CA GLY A 9 5.19 -5.94 15.88
C GLY A 9 4.73 -5.05 14.73
N VAL A 10 5.70 -4.57 13.97
CA VAL A 10 5.49 -3.78 12.76
C VAL A 10 6.15 -4.49 11.59
N PHE A 11 5.46 -4.53 10.47
CA PHE A 11 5.99 -4.99 9.19
C PHE A 11 5.47 -4.07 8.09
N ALA A 12 6.00 -4.20 6.87
CA ALA A 12 5.41 -3.56 5.71
C ALA A 12 4.91 -4.58 4.69
N ILE A 13 3.86 -4.21 3.98
CA ILE A 13 3.26 -5.02 2.94
C ILE A 13 2.94 -4.19 1.71
N HIS A 14 3.05 -4.79 0.53
CA HIS A 14 2.70 -4.19 -0.74
C HIS A 14 1.17 -4.14 -0.86
N LYS A 15 0.58 -2.94 -0.80
CA LYS A 15 -0.83 -2.70 -1.12
C LYS A 15 -1.04 -2.74 -2.64
N PRO A 16 -1.96 -3.58 -3.17
CA PRO A 16 -2.31 -3.53 -4.58
C PRO A 16 -3.14 -2.29 -4.92
N THR A 17 -3.27 -2.00 -6.22
CA THR A 17 -4.11 -0.90 -6.74
C THR A 17 -5.60 -1.25 -6.65
N GLY A 18 -6.48 -0.25 -6.74
CA GLY A 18 -7.94 -0.41 -6.80
C GLY A 18 -8.60 -0.74 -5.46
N ILE A 19 -7.87 -0.73 -4.35
CA ILE A 19 -8.39 -1.01 -3.01
C ILE A 19 -7.96 0.07 -2.02
N THR A 20 -8.86 0.51 -1.14
CA THR A 20 -8.47 1.46 -0.10
C THR A 20 -7.55 0.80 0.94
N SER A 21 -6.69 1.59 1.60
CA SER A 21 -5.82 1.08 2.67
C SER A 21 -6.61 0.39 3.80
N ALA A 22 -7.81 0.89 4.13
CA ALA A 22 -8.68 0.31 5.15
C ALA A 22 -9.28 -1.04 4.72
N GLN A 23 -9.74 -1.16 3.47
CA GLN A 23 -10.21 -2.44 2.93
C GLN A 23 -9.08 -3.46 2.86
N PHE A 24 -7.88 -3.06 2.44
CA PHE A 24 -6.73 -3.97 2.39
C PHE A 24 -6.31 -4.43 3.79
N LEU A 25 -6.30 -3.54 4.78
CA LEU A 25 -6.06 -3.92 6.18
C LEU A 25 -7.12 -4.90 6.70
N ALA A 26 -8.39 -4.74 6.31
CA ALA A 26 -9.46 -5.68 6.69
C ALA A 26 -9.28 -7.07 6.04
N ARG A 27 -8.82 -7.12 4.78
CA ARG A 27 -8.44 -8.37 4.10
C ARG A 27 -7.32 -9.07 4.87
N LEU A 28 -6.24 -8.35 5.21
CA LEU A 28 -5.11 -8.88 5.97
C LEU A 28 -5.51 -9.38 7.36
N GLN A 29 -6.39 -8.64 8.04
CA GLN A 29 -6.95 -9.11 9.30
C GLN A 29 -7.54 -10.51 9.14
N THR A 30 -8.30 -10.76 8.08
CA THR A 30 -8.93 -12.08 7.86
C THR A 30 -7.89 -13.20 7.76
N THR A 31 -6.76 -12.97 7.10
CA THR A 31 -5.69 -13.96 6.96
C THR A 31 -5.07 -14.35 8.32
N PHE A 32 -4.92 -13.39 9.24
CA PHE A 32 -4.35 -13.62 10.58
C PHE A 32 -5.31 -14.27 11.59
N HIS A 33 -6.60 -14.43 11.25
CA HIS A 33 -7.56 -15.10 12.13
C HIS A 33 -7.68 -16.61 11.84
N GLY A 34 -6.94 -17.11 10.84
CA GLY A 34 -7.04 -18.48 10.36
C GLY A 34 -8.32 -18.73 9.58
N LYS A 35 -8.29 -19.69 8.65
CA LYS A 35 -9.51 -20.27 8.07
C LYS A 35 -10.12 -21.19 9.12
N GLU A 36 -10.95 -20.66 10.04
CA GLU A 36 -11.75 -21.52 10.92
C GLU A 36 -12.67 -22.39 10.06
N GLY A 37 -12.30 -23.67 9.94
CA GLY A 37 -13.22 -24.70 9.51
C GLY A 37 -14.40 -24.79 10.47
N GLN A 38 -15.59 -24.95 9.88
CA GLN A 38 -16.86 -25.33 10.52
C GLN A 38 -17.68 -24.22 11.21
N ARG A 39 -18.80 -23.88 10.56
CA ARG A 39 -20.15 -23.65 11.12
C ARG A 39 -20.25 -23.26 12.60
N ALA A 40 -19.61 -22.18 13.03
CA ALA A 40 -19.96 -21.51 14.29
C ALA A 40 -21.03 -20.45 13.99
N SER A 41 -22.17 -20.50 14.70
CA SER A 41 -23.29 -19.60 14.46
C SER A 41 -22.87 -18.13 14.58
N ARG A 42 -23.40 -17.29 13.67
CA ARG A 42 -23.11 -15.85 13.48
C ARG A 42 -23.12 -14.97 14.75
N ARG A 43 -23.53 -15.50 15.91
CA ARG A 43 -23.62 -14.78 17.19
C ARG A 43 -22.44 -15.05 18.15
N LYS A 44 -21.69 -16.16 17.98
CA LYS A 44 -20.52 -16.51 18.82
C LYS A 44 -19.19 -15.99 18.26
N LEU A 45 -19.13 -15.71 16.96
CA LEU A 45 -17.93 -15.22 16.24
C LEU A 45 -17.46 -13.81 16.68
N ARG A 46 -18.29 -13.03 17.38
CA ARG A 46 -17.94 -11.67 17.83
C ARG A 46 -16.99 -11.62 19.04
N LYS A 47 -16.66 -12.75 19.66
CA LYS A 47 -15.89 -12.81 20.92
C LYS A 47 -14.51 -13.47 20.83
N VAL A 48 -14.09 -13.92 19.64
CA VAL A 48 -12.68 -14.22 19.38
C VAL A 48 -11.98 -12.87 19.20
N MET A 49 -11.01 -12.57 20.05
CA MET A 49 -10.32 -11.28 20.07
C MET A 49 -9.81 -10.94 18.66
N LYS A 50 -10.42 -9.94 18.03
CA LYS A 50 -9.99 -9.46 16.73
C LYS A 50 -8.52 -9.04 16.84
N VAL A 51 -7.61 -9.67 16.09
CA VAL A 51 -6.20 -9.27 16.05
C VAL A 51 -6.17 -7.79 15.71
N LYS A 52 -5.72 -6.96 16.66
CA LYS A 52 -5.70 -5.51 16.50
C LYS A 52 -4.67 -5.18 15.43
N MET A 53 -5.08 -4.52 14.35
CA MET A 53 -4.15 -4.01 13.35
C MET A 53 -4.47 -2.56 13.00
N GLY A 54 -3.44 -1.81 12.62
CA GLY A 54 -3.52 -0.46 12.06
C GLY A 54 -2.45 -0.28 10.98
N HIS A 55 -2.51 0.82 10.22
CA HIS A 55 -1.51 1.15 9.21
C HIS A 55 -0.81 2.48 9.51
N GLY A 56 0.45 2.61 9.10
CA GLY A 56 1.36 3.73 9.38
C GLY A 56 1.38 4.80 8.29
N GLY A 57 0.31 4.91 7.51
CA GLY A 57 0.19 5.87 6.41
C GLY A 57 -0.83 5.40 5.38
N THR A 58 -1.73 6.28 4.97
CA THR A 58 -2.72 5.97 3.93
C THR A 58 -2.06 6.01 2.54
N LEU A 59 -2.44 5.07 1.69
CA LEU A 59 -2.29 5.14 0.24
C LEU A 59 -3.68 5.29 -0.38
N ASP A 60 -3.77 6.18 -1.37
CA ASP A 60 -4.96 6.38 -2.20
C ASP A 60 -5.37 5.05 -2.88
N PRO A 61 -6.64 4.86 -3.28
CA PRO A 61 -7.10 3.62 -3.90
C PRO A 61 -6.29 3.23 -5.14
N LEU A 62 -6.06 4.17 -6.06
CA LEU A 62 -5.25 3.95 -7.26
C LEU A 62 -3.78 3.63 -6.99
N ALA A 63 -3.26 4.01 -5.83
CA ALA A 63 -1.84 3.88 -5.51
C ALA A 63 -1.47 2.45 -5.09
N THR A 64 -0.26 2.01 -5.44
CA THR A 64 0.37 0.76 -5.00
C THR A 64 1.53 1.03 -4.04
N GLY A 65 2.15 -0.04 -3.55
CA GLY A 65 3.43 0.01 -2.87
C GLY A 65 3.36 -0.15 -1.36
N VAL A 66 4.39 0.34 -0.68
CA VAL A 66 4.69 0.08 0.73
C VAL A 66 3.59 0.61 1.64
N MET A 67 2.94 -0.28 2.40
CA MET A 67 2.03 0.06 3.50
C MET A 67 2.56 -0.56 4.80
N VAL A 68 3.00 0.29 5.73
CA VAL A 68 3.43 -0.15 7.06
C VAL A 68 2.22 -0.58 7.89
N VAL A 69 2.27 -1.75 8.51
CA VAL A 69 1.20 -2.35 9.31
C VAL A 69 1.72 -2.68 10.71
N GLY A 70 0.97 -2.27 11.72
CA GLY A 70 1.24 -2.59 13.12
C GLY A 70 0.23 -3.62 13.61
N VAL A 71 0.72 -4.68 14.25
CA VAL A 71 -0.09 -5.77 14.82
C VAL A 71 0.00 -5.72 16.35
N GLY A 72 -1.14 -5.81 17.02
CA GLY A 72 -1.26 -5.80 18.47
C GLY A 72 -0.63 -4.56 19.10
N LYS A 73 0.37 -4.75 19.98
CA LYS A 73 1.15 -3.66 20.60
C LYS A 73 1.93 -2.83 19.58
N GLY A 74 2.26 -3.41 18.42
CA GLY A 74 2.92 -2.72 17.30
C GLY A 74 2.12 -1.53 16.75
N THR A 75 0.79 -1.52 16.91
CA THR A 75 -0.05 -0.36 16.57
C THR A 75 0.37 0.94 17.26
N LYS A 76 1.03 0.86 18.42
CA LYS A 76 1.54 2.05 19.15
C LYS A 76 2.76 2.68 18.49
N LYS A 77 3.49 1.94 17.65
CA LYS A 77 4.67 2.42 16.92
C LYS A 77 4.31 3.11 15.60
N LEU A 78 3.05 3.02 15.14
CA LEU A 78 2.62 3.55 13.84
C LEU A 78 2.80 5.06 13.69
N GLN A 79 2.77 5.82 14.79
CA GLN A 79 2.97 7.26 14.77
C GLN A 79 4.34 7.66 14.18
N ASN A 80 5.36 6.83 14.38
CA ASN A 80 6.72 7.04 13.85
C ASN A 80 6.76 6.98 12.31
N TYR A 81 5.78 6.32 11.70
CA TYR A 81 5.67 6.18 10.25
C TYR A 81 4.74 7.23 9.64
N LEU A 82 3.83 7.79 10.44
CA LEU A 82 2.90 8.84 10.00
C LEU A 82 3.58 10.22 9.94
N SER A 83 4.46 10.51 10.91
CA SER A 83 5.11 11.82 11.05
C SER A 83 6.63 11.67 11.05
N GLY A 84 7.34 12.57 10.35
CA GLY A 84 8.80 12.61 10.34
C GLY A 84 9.47 11.48 9.55
N SER A 85 8.70 10.68 8.81
CA SER A 85 9.24 9.62 7.95
C SER A 85 9.36 10.07 6.50
N VAL A 86 10.50 9.75 5.90
CA VAL A 86 10.77 9.92 4.48
C VAL A 86 10.02 8.86 3.69
N LYS A 87 9.49 9.25 2.52
CA LYS A 87 8.80 8.35 1.60
C LYS A 87 9.32 8.58 0.19
N THR A 88 9.44 7.51 -0.57
CA THR A 88 9.85 7.56 -1.97
C THR A 88 8.71 7.05 -2.82
N TYR A 89 8.40 7.79 -3.87
CA TYR A 89 7.34 7.48 -4.82
C TYR A 89 7.88 7.48 -6.24
N GLU A 90 7.32 6.61 -7.07
CA GLU A 90 7.38 6.70 -8.53
C GLU A 90 5.96 6.97 -9.03
N THR A 91 5.81 7.89 -9.98
CA THR A 91 4.48 8.28 -10.47
C THR A 91 4.49 8.62 -11.94
N LYS A 92 3.38 8.30 -12.60
CA LYS A 92 3.08 8.75 -13.95
C LYS A 92 1.84 9.62 -13.92
N ALA A 93 1.87 10.69 -14.70
CA ALA A 93 0.80 11.67 -14.86
C ALA A 93 0.66 12.03 -16.35
N LEU A 94 -0.49 12.59 -16.71
CA LEU A 94 -0.72 13.14 -18.05
C LEU A 94 -0.84 14.66 -17.97
N PHE A 95 -0.16 15.35 -18.88
CA PHE A 95 -0.36 16.78 -19.09
C PHE A 95 -1.69 17.07 -19.80
N GLY A 96 -2.13 18.31 -19.79
CA GLY A 96 -3.23 18.81 -20.63
C GLY A 96 -4.59 18.90 -19.94
N ALA A 97 -4.69 18.43 -18.69
CA ALA A 97 -5.89 18.59 -17.88
C ALA A 97 -5.56 18.65 -16.38
N SER A 98 -6.45 19.25 -15.61
CA SER A 98 -6.54 19.11 -14.15
C SER A 98 -7.84 18.43 -13.79
N THR A 99 -7.86 17.70 -12.67
CA THR A 99 -9.04 16.96 -12.20
C THR A 99 -9.39 17.31 -10.76
N THR A 100 -10.64 17.08 -10.36
CA THR A 100 -11.14 17.38 -9.01
C THR A 100 -10.30 16.74 -7.93
N THR A 101 -9.86 15.50 -8.12
CA THR A 101 -9.09 14.70 -7.15
C THR A 101 -7.58 14.82 -7.32
N GLY A 102 -7.10 15.39 -8.43
CA GLY A 102 -5.69 15.42 -8.82
C GLY A 102 -5.19 14.10 -9.43
N ASP A 103 -6.10 13.15 -9.69
CA ASP A 103 -5.83 11.86 -10.31
C ASP A 103 -6.93 11.48 -11.32
N VAL A 104 -6.77 10.32 -11.94
CA VAL A 104 -7.69 9.76 -12.95
C VAL A 104 -9.05 9.35 -12.39
N GLU A 105 -9.24 9.28 -11.06
CA GLU A 105 -10.54 8.94 -10.45
C GLU A 105 -11.48 10.17 -10.35
N GLY A 106 -10.98 11.36 -10.65
CA GLY A 106 -11.71 12.63 -10.56
C GLY A 106 -12.48 13.01 -11.84
N GLU A 107 -13.06 14.21 -11.82
CA GLU A 107 -13.71 14.83 -12.98
C GLU A 107 -12.82 15.95 -13.53
N VAL A 108 -12.89 16.20 -14.84
CA VAL A 108 -12.10 17.27 -15.49
C VAL A 108 -12.52 18.64 -14.94
N LEU A 109 -11.55 19.42 -14.46
CA LEU A 109 -11.73 20.81 -14.02
C LEU A 109 -11.45 21.78 -15.16
N THR A 110 -10.24 21.72 -15.71
CA THR A 110 -9.77 22.61 -16.77
C THR A 110 -8.79 21.89 -17.68
N ARG A 111 -8.83 22.19 -18.96
CA ARG A 111 -7.85 21.75 -19.96
C ARG A 111 -6.85 22.84 -20.30
N ALA A 112 -5.67 22.43 -20.72
CA ALA A 112 -4.63 23.33 -21.18
C ALA A 112 -3.84 22.71 -22.33
N GLY A 113 -3.31 23.55 -23.22
CA GLY A 113 -2.43 23.12 -24.30
C GLY A 113 -1.14 22.52 -23.75
N THR A 114 -0.52 21.64 -24.53
CA THR A 114 0.67 20.86 -24.19
C THR A 114 1.75 20.94 -25.27
N LYS A 115 1.41 21.41 -26.48
CA LYS A 115 2.34 21.51 -27.61
C LYS A 115 3.55 22.41 -27.39
N HIS A 116 3.45 23.37 -26.47
CA HIS A 116 4.55 24.26 -26.14
C HIS A 116 5.59 23.60 -25.21
N LEU A 117 5.32 22.41 -24.69
CA LEU A 117 6.24 21.70 -23.81
C LEU A 117 7.49 21.26 -24.58
N THR A 118 8.64 21.53 -23.97
CA THR A 118 9.98 21.28 -24.52
C THR A 118 10.80 20.42 -23.56
N LYS A 119 11.92 19.87 -24.05
CA LYS A 119 12.88 19.17 -23.19
C LYS A 119 13.48 20.09 -22.11
N ASP A 120 13.60 21.39 -22.39
CA ASP A 120 14.07 22.35 -21.40
C ASP A 120 13.06 22.52 -20.26
N ASP A 121 11.76 22.41 -20.53
CA ASP A 121 10.76 22.40 -19.47
C ASP A 121 11.01 21.27 -18.48
N VAL A 122 11.32 20.07 -18.99
CA VAL A 122 11.61 18.86 -18.20
C VAL A 122 12.80 19.08 -17.26
N THR A 123 13.89 19.68 -17.74
CA THR A 123 15.08 19.93 -16.92
C THR A 123 14.81 20.92 -15.79
N THR A 124 13.94 21.93 -16.02
CA THR A 124 13.60 22.89 -14.98
C THR A 124 12.69 22.34 -13.88
N ILE A 125 12.00 21.21 -14.09
CA ILE A 125 11.09 20.60 -13.09
C ILE A 125 11.89 20.24 -11.84
N SER A 126 12.95 19.45 -11.99
CA SER A 126 13.79 19.00 -10.87
C SER A 126 14.37 20.17 -10.10
N GLU A 127 14.82 21.22 -10.79
CA GLU A 127 15.39 22.41 -10.14
C GLU A 127 14.34 23.18 -9.34
N LYS A 128 13.14 23.41 -9.90
CA LYS A 128 12.07 24.21 -9.28
C LYS A 128 11.42 23.53 -8.08
N PHE A 129 11.41 22.20 -8.04
CA PHE A 129 10.61 21.44 -7.08
C PHE A 129 11.43 20.52 -6.17
N THR A 130 12.76 20.60 -6.19
CA THR A 130 13.62 19.99 -5.16
C THR A 130 13.96 21.03 -4.10
N GLY A 131 13.85 20.65 -2.83
CA GLY A 131 14.11 21.50 -1.67
C GLY A 131 12.88 21.78 -0.81
N HIS A 132 12.89 22.92 -0.13
CA HIS A 132 11.83 23.35 0.79
C HIS A 132 10.70 24.04 0.02
N LEU A 133 9.48 23.51 0.15
CA LEU A 133 8.31 23.98 -0.57
C LEU A 133 7.14 24.21 0.37
N LYS A 134 6.15 24.97 -0.09
CA LYS A 134 4.81 24.96 0.49
C LYS A 134 3.88 24.20 -0.45
N GLN A 135 2.99 23.40 0.07
CA GLN A 135 1.94 22.76 -0.71
C GLN A 135 0.58 23.07 -0.10
N THR A 136 -0.38 23.42 -0.95
CA THR A 136 -1.79 23.38 -0.56
C THR A 136 -2.25 21.92 -0.64
N PRO A 137 -2.66 21.30 0.47
CA PRO A 137 -3.23 19.96 0.45
C PRO A 137 -4.43 19.88 -0.51
N PRO A 138 -4.62 18.75 -1.22
CA PRO A 138 -5.76 18.58 -2.10
C PRO A 138 -7.05 18.56 -1.28
N ILE A 139 -8.14 19.07 -1.85
CA ILE A 139 -9.45 19.09 -1.18
C ILE A 139 -9.94 17.67 -0.88
N PHE A 140 -9.57 16.71 -1.72
CA PHE A 140 -9.87 15.29 -1.52
C PHE A 140 -8.91 14.59 -0.54
N ALA A 141 -8.24 15.33 0.34
CA ALA A 141 -7.47 14.77 1.45
C ALA A 141 -8.36 14.39 2.64
N ALA A 142 -7.87 13.48 3.49
CA ALA A 142 -8.51 13.10 4.76
C ALA A 142 -8.40 14.17 5.88
N LEU A 143 -7.91 15.38 5.54
CA LEU A 143 -7.82 16.49 6.48
C LEU A 143 -9.22 16.97 6.90
N LYS A 144 -9.35 17.50 8.11
CA LYS A 144 -10.62 17.97 8.66
C LYS A 144 -10.62 19.49 8.81
N MET A 145 -11.74 20.10 8.47
CA MET A 145 -12.06 21.51 8.75
C MET A 145 -13.35 21.54 9.56
N ASN A 146 -13.33 22.17 10.74
CA ASN A 146 -14.45 22.17 11.69
C ASN A 146 -15.00 20.77 12.01
N GLY A 147 -14.12 19.76 12.12
CA GLY A 147 -14.49 18.38 12.42
C GLY A 147 -14.98 17.54 11.24
N LYS A 148 -15.30 18.17 10.10
CA LYS A 148 -15.72 17.52 8.85
C LYS A 148 -14.53 17.33 7.88
N PRO A 149 -14.34 16.15 7.26
CA PRO A 149 -13.30 15.96 6.25
C PRO A 149 -13.45 16.87 5.01
N LEU A 150 -12.35 17.35 4.44
CA LEU A 150 -12.35 18.25 3.28
C LEU A 150 -13.05 17.65 2.05
N TYR A 151 -12.85 16.35 1.79
CA TYR A 151 -13.45 15.67 0.65
C TYR A 151 -15.00 15.69 0.69
N GLU A 152 -15.61 15.82 1.87
CA GLU A 152 -17.06 15.88 2.00
C GLU A 152 -17.60 17.24 1.53
N TYR A 153 -16.87 18.33 1.78
CA TYR A 153 -17.23 19.66 1.25
C TYR A 153 -17.20 19.67 -0.28
N ALA A 154 -16.16 19.07 -0.88
CA ALA A 154 -16.05 18.97 -2.33
C ALA A 154 -17.21 18.19 -2.96
N ARG A 155 -17.61 17.06 -2.36
CA ARG A 155 -18.72 16.21 -2.86
C ARG A 155 -20.07 16.89 -2.76
N GLU A 156 -20.28 17.68 -1.71
CA GLU A 156 -21.52 18.43 -1.51
C GLU A 156 -21.55 19.76 -2.29
N GLY A 157 -20.45 20.12 -2.97
CA GLY A 157 -20.33 21.40 -3.68
C GLY A 157 -20.35 22.61 -2.74
N LEU A 158 -20.10 22.42 -1.46
CA LEU A 158 -20.14 23.48 -0.46
C LEU A 158 -18.84 24.28 -0.48
N PRO A 159 -18.90 25.62 -0.35
CA PRO A 159 -17.71 26.43 -0.17
C PRO A 159 -17.00 26.02 1.12
N LEU A 160 -15.67 26.03 1.09
CA LEU A 160 -14.89 25.76 2.29
C LEU A 160 -15.08 26.91 3.29
N PRO A 161 -15.29 26.61 4.59
CA PRO A 161 -15.42 27.64 5.63
C PRO A 161 -14.23 28.61 5.70
N LYS A 162 -13.04 28.14 5.32
CA LYS A 162 -11.78 28.89 5.22
C LYS A 162 -10.95 28.32 4.07
N ALA A 163 -10.02 29.12 3.55
CA ALA A 163 -9.03 28.63 2.60
C ALA A 163 -8.19 27.49 3.21
N ILE A 164 -7.72 26.57 2.36
CA ILE A 164 -6.81 25.51 2.81
C ILE A 164 -5.44 26.14 3.02
N GLU A 165 -5.00 26.20 4.27
CA GLU A 165 -3.68 26.71 4.63
C GLU A 165 -2.57 25.84 4.00
N PRO A 166 -1.64 26.46 3.25
CA PRO A 166 -0.45 25.77 2.74
C PRO A 166 0.40 25.20 3.88
N ARG A 167 1.08 24.09 3.60
CA ARG A 167 1.96 23.40 4.56
C ARG A 167 3.36 23.30 4.02
N SER A 168 4.34 23.52 4.88
CA SER A 168 5.73 23.27 4.56
C SER A 168 5.97 21.77 4.35
N VAL A 169 6.61 21.46 3.25
CA VAL A 169 7.05 20.12 2.87
C VAL A 169 8.47 20.23 2.32
N GLU A 170 9.12 19.08 2.18
CA GLU A 170 10.47 19.00 1.65
C GLU A 170 10.51 17.89 0.61
N VAL A 171 11.06 18.21 -0.55
CA VAL A 171 11.38 17.26 -1.61
C VAL A 171 12.89 17.10 -1.61
N TYR A 172 13.36 16.00 -1.03
CA TYR A 172 14.78 15.70 -0.92
C TYR A 172 15.43 15.42 -2.26
N GLU A 173 14.68 14.78 -3.17
CA GLU A 173 15.14 14.33 -4.47
C GLU A 173 13.96 14.29 -5.42
N LEU A 174 14.13 14.82 -6.64
CA LEU A 174 13.17 14.75 -7.72
C LEU A 174 13.88 14.39 -9.02
N GLU A 175 13.72 13.15 -9.44
CA GLU A 175 14.29 12.60 -10.67
C GLU A 175 13.19 12.47 -11.72
N VAL A 176 13.28 13.23 -12.81
CA VAL A 176 12.33 13.15 -13.93
C VAL A 176 12.90 12.22 -14.99
N PHE A 177 12.12 11.24 -15.41
CA PHE A 177 12.55 10.19 -16.34
C PHE A 177 12.51 10.66 -17.80
N GLU A 178 13.35 10.05 -18.64
CA GLU A 178 13.53 10.39 -20.05
C GLU A 178 12.28 10.16 -20.93
N ASP A 179 11.35 9.29 -20.50
CA ASP A 179 10.07 9.07 -21.18
C ASP A 179 9.04 10.19 -20.91
N THR A 180 9.40 11.20 -20.12
CA THR A 180 8.60 12.43 -19.97
C THR A 180 8.47 13.14 -21.32
N LEU A 181 7.28 13.68 -21.59
CA LEU A 181 6.78 14.18 -22.87
C LEU A 181 6.53 13.14 -23.96
N SER A 182 6.80 11.85 -23.71
CA SER A 182 6.40 10.79 -24.63
C SER A 182 4.88 10.70 -24.70
N THR A 183 4.35 10.45 -25.90
CA THR A 183 2.94 10.09 -26.15
C THR A 183 2.76 8.59 -26.40
N ASP A 184 3.86 7.83 -26.41
CA ASP A 184 3.86 6.37 -26.51
C ASP A 184 3.59 5.74 -25.13
N HIS A 185 2.31 5.71 -24.76
CA HIS A 185 1.85 5.07 -23.53
C HIS A 185 0.41 4.57 -23.64
N ALA A 186 0.05 3.65 -22.76
CA ALA A 186 -1.28 3.04 -22.72
C ALA A 186 -2.35 3.91 -22.05
N TYR A 187 -1.98 4.98 -21.33
CA TYR A 187 -2.95 5.82 -20.63
C TYR A 187 -3.83 6.63 -21.58
N GLU A 188 -5.12 6.71 -21.27
CA GLU A 188 -6.09 7.50 -22.01
C GLU A 188 -6.39 8.79 -21.25
N MET A 189 -6.66 9.86 -22.01
CA MET A 189 -7.11 11.11 -21.42
C MET A 189 -8.51 10.97 -20.86
N ILE A 190 -8.70 11.51 -19.65
CA ILE A 190 -10.03 11.56 -19.05
C ILE A 190 -10.98 12.43 -19.90
N LYS A 191 -12.19 11.90 -20.12
CA LYS A 191 -13.26 12.59 -20.84
C LYS A 191 -14.12 13.38 -19.87
N SER A 192 -14.57 14.54 -20.30
CA SER A 192 -15.45 15.38 -19.48
C SER A 192 -16.85 14.78 -19.50
N ALA A 193 -17.44 14.53 -18.32
CA ALA A 193 -18.83 14.07 -18.23
C ALA A 193 -19.80 15.16 -18.74
N GLU A 194 -20.97 14.74 -19.23
CA GLU A 194 -22.05 15.64 -19.64
C GLU A 194 -23.18 15.60 -18.61
N VAL A 195 -23.64 16.77 -18.17
CA VAL A 195 -24.75 16.93 -17.22
C VAL A 195 -25.70 18.02 -17.71
N ASP A 196 -26.93 17.63 -18.03
CA ASP A 196 -27.99 18.49 -18.59
C ASP A 196 -27.64 19.11 -19.95
N GLY A 197 -26.83 18.43 -20.76
CA GLY A 197 -26.40 18.90 -22.08
C GLY A 197 -25.18 19.84 -22.07
N ASP A 198 -24.70 20.22 -20.89
CA ASP A 198 -23.44 20.95 -20.70
C ASP A 198 -22.32 20.01 -20.25
N LYS A 199 -21.08 20.32 -20.62
CA LYS A 199 -19.91 19.63 -20.05
C LYS A 199 -19.78 20.00 -18.58
N LEU A 200 -19.62 18.99 -17.72
CA LEU A 200 -19.38 19.19 -16.29
C LEU A 200 -18.13 20.05 -16.04
N GLU A 201 -17.14 19.94 -16.92
CA GLU A 201 -15.94 20.78 -16.98
C GLU A 201 -16.29 22.28 -16.95
N ASP A 202 -17.26 22.75 -17.74
CA ASP A 202 -17.62 24.17 -17.81
C ASP A 202 -18.22 24.70 -16.50
N LYS A 203 -18.93 23.82 -15.77
CA LYS A 203 -19.49 24.11 -14.44
C LYS A 203 -18.38 24.14 -13.39
N LEU A 204 -17.44 23.18 -13.44
CA LEU A 204 -16.36 23.03 -12.47
C LEU A 204 -15.22 24.05 -12.65
N ALA A 205 -14.91 24.45 -13.89
CA ALA A 205 -13.89 25.44 -14.21
C ALA A 205 -14.14 26.79 -13.51
N LYS A 206 -15.42 27.14 -13.32
CA LYS A 206 -15.83 28.37 -12.65
C LYS A 206 -15.84 28.27 -11.12
N ASN A 207 -15.54 27.10 -10.55
CA ASN A 207 -15.56 26.90 -9.11
C ASN A 207 -14.24 27.42 -8.49
N PRO A 208 -14.26 28.55 -7.76
CA PRO A 208 -13.04 29.11 -7.17
C PRO A 208 -12.44 28.18 -6.11
N THR A 209 -13.26 27.36 -5.44
CA THR A 209 -12.78 26.42 -4.41
C THR A 209 -11.84 25.38 -4.99
N LEU A 210 -12.03 24.99 -6.25
CA LEU A 210 -11.24 23.96 -6.93
C LEU A 210 -10.00 24.51 -7.65
N ASN A 211 -9.99 25.81 -7.99
CA ASN A 211 -9.01 26.39 -8.91
C ASN A 211 -8.14 27.52 -8.33
N ASP A 212 -8.34 27.95 -7.08
CA ASP A 212 -7.67 29.12 -6.48
C ASP A 212 -6.49 28.76 -5.54
N SER A 213 -5.88 27.58 -5.71
CA SER A 213 -4.68 27.25 -4.93
C SER A 213 -3.49 28.07 -5.40
N LYS A 214 -2.65 28.56 -4.50
CA LYS A 214 -1.39 29.23 -4.87
C LYS A 214 -0.37 28.20 -5.38
N LEU A 215 0.52 28.61 -6.27
CA LEU A 215 1.64 27.78 -6.70
C LEU A 215 2.89 28.18 -5.92
N TYR A 216 3.62 27.19 -5.43
CA TYR A 216 4.91 27.40 -4.78
C TYR A 216 6.01 26.59 -5.47
N ILE A 217 7.17 27.22 -5.62
CA ILE A 217 8.44 26.59 -6.03
C ILE A 217 9.38 26.52 -4.83
N SER A 218 10.49 25.80 -4.97
CA SER A 218 11.41 25.62 -3.85
C SER A 218 12.09 26.93 -3.47
N GLN A 219 12.31 27.10 -2.17
CA GLN A 219 13.02 28.26 -1.63
C GLN A 219 14.42 28.37 -2.24
N GLU A 220 15.08 27.23 -2.42
CA GLU A 220 16.41 27.12 -3.02
C GLU A 220 16.42 27.62 -4.46
N TYR A 221 15.42 27.26 -5.27
CA TYR A 221 15.30 27.76 -6.63
C TYR A 221 14.96 29.25 -6.67
N SER A 222 14.04 29.68 -5.79
CA SER A 222 13.62 31.07 -5.64
C SER A 222 14.81 31.97 -5.31
N GLU A 223 15.62 31.60 -4.31
CA GLU A 223 16.81 32.33 -3.88
C GLU A 223 17.89 32.35 -4.97
N LYS A 224 18.17 31.20 -5.60
CA LYS A 224 19.16 31.09 -6.68
C LYS A 224 18.84 32.01 -7.86
N ASN A 225 17.57 32.18 -8.18
CA ASN A 225 17.11 32.95 -9.34
C ASN A 225 16.64 34.38 -8.99
N GLY A 226 16.59 34.76 -7.71
CA GLY A 226 16.10 36.06 -7.27
C GLY A 226 14.63 36.30 -7.59
N ILE A 227 13.80 35.24 -7.55
CA ILE A 227 12.35 35.30 -7.80
C ILE A 227 11.57 34.91 -6.55
N SER A 228 10.28 35.25 -6.47
CA SER A 228 9.40 34.82 -5.38
C SER A 228 9.22 33.29 -5.34
N ASP A 229 9.15 32.70 -4.15
CA ASP A 229 8.79 31.28 -3.94
C ASP A 229 7.30 31.03 -4.22
N GLU A 230 6.48 32.08 -4.16
CA GLU A 230 5.07 32.09 -4.51
C GLU A 230 4.86 32.67 -5.92
N ILE A 231 4.23 31.89 -6.80
CA ILE A 231 3.95 32.29 -8.18
C ILE A 231 2.47 32.63 -8.33
N GLU A 232 2.19 33.90 -8.62
CA GLU A 232 0.84 34.41 -8.85
C GLU A 232 0.46 34.39 -10.34
N HIS A 233 -0.84 34.30 -10.62
CA HIS A 233 -1.44 34.53 -11.95
C HIS A 233 -0.83 33.75 -13.12
N LEU A 234 -0.70 32.43 -12.99
CA LEU A 234 -0.40 31.54 -14.12
C LEU A 234 -1.65 31.29 -14.95
N GLN A 235 -1.67 31.84 -16.16
CA GLN A 235 -2.67 31.50 -17.16
C GLN A 235 -2.27 30.20 -17.87
N PRO A 236 -3.15 29.18 -17.89
CA PRO A 236 -2.92 27.97 -18.66
C PRO A 236 -2.81 28.28 -20.16
N GLN A 237 -2.07 27.44 -20.88
CA GLN A 237 -1.95 27.58 -22.33
C GLN A 237 -3.27 27.20 -23.01
N PRO A 238 -3.71 27.92 -24.06
CA PRO A 238 -4.91 27.57 -24.80
C PRO A 238 -4.78 26.19 -25.46
N VAL A 239 -5.88 25.43 -25.45
CA VAL A 239 -5.97 24.12 -26.11
C VAL A 239 -6.15 24.31 -27.62
N SER A 240 -5.28 23.71 -28.44
CA SER A 240 -5.42 23.75 -29.91
C SER A 240 -6.49 22.77 -30.42
N GLU A 241 -6.99 22.95 -31.65
CA GLU A 241 -8.03 22.07 -32.22
C GLU A 241 -7.59 20.60 -32.33
N GLU A 242 -6.32 20.36 -32.65
CA GLU A 242 -5.75 18.99 -32.68
C GLU A 242 -5.76 18.33 -31.29
N GLU A 243 -5.58 19.11 -30.22
CA GLU A 243 -5.60 18.61 -28.83
C GLU A 243 -7.03 18.35 -28.32
N LYS A 244 -8.05 18.79 -29.08
CA LYS A 244 -9.47 18.47 -28.82
C LYS A 244 -9.93 17.19 -29.51
N ALA A 245 -9.09 16.59 -30.37
CA ALA A 245 -9.44 15.37 -31.08
C ALA A 245 -9.58 14.19 -30.10
N ASP A 246 -10.52 13.27 -30.40
CA ASP A 246 -10.81 12.12 -29.54
C ASP A 246 -9.63 11.14 -29.42
N ASP A 247 -8.75 11.11 -30.42
CA ASP A 247 -7.56 10.27 -30.50
C ASP A 247 -6.29 10.98 -29.99
N PHE A 248 -6.40 12.20 -29.47
CA PHE A 248 -5.27 12.95 -28.92
C PHE A 248 -4.61 12.18 -27.76
N LYS A 249 -3.30 11.96 -27.89
CA LYS A 249 -2.46 11.38 -26.85
C LYS A 249 -1.69 12.49 -26.13
N ALA A 250 -2.06 12.74 -24.88
CA ALA A 250 -1.39 13.73 -24.06
C ALA A 250 0.05 13.33 -23.73
N PRO A 251 0.98 14.27 -23.58
CA PRO A 251 2.34 13.95 -23.16
C PRO A 251 2.38 13.43 -21.70
N LEU A 252 3.25 12.45 -21.46
CA LEU A 252 3.48 11.85 -20.15
C LEU A 252 4.34 12.77 -19.26
N LEU A 253 4.07 12.78 -17.96
CA LEU A 253 5.00 13.18 -16.92
C LEU A 253 5.37 11.95 -16.10
N HIS A 254 6.65 11.62 -16.00
CA HIS A 254 7.12 10.47 -15.24
C HIS A 254 8.29 10.89 -14.34
N PHE A 255 8.14 10.71 -13.03
CA PHE A 255 9.19 11.04 -12.08
C PHE A 255 9.20 10.15 -10.85
N ARG A 256 10.35 10.15 -10.17
CA ARG A 256 10.57 9.62 -8.84
C ARG A 256 10.83 10.77 -7.87
N ALA A 257 10.18 10.74 -6.70
CA ALA A 257 10.34 11.77 -5.68
C ALA A 257 10.57 11.16 -4.29
N LYS A 258 11.62 11.62 -3.61
CA LYS A 258 11.87 11.34 -2.19
C LYS A 258 11.44 12.56 -1.39
N VAL A 259 10.47 12.38 -0.49
CA VAL A 259 9.76 13.49 0.14
C VAL A 259 9.57 13.29 1.64
N SER A 260 9.37 14.39 2.35
CA SER A 260 9.03 14.38 3.78
C SER A 260 7.58 13.92 4.02
N SER A 261 7.24 13.67 5.29
CA SER A 261 5.88 13.30 5.67
C SER A 261 4.91 14.47 5.45
N GLY A 262 3.77 14.20 4.82
CA GLY A 262 2.73 15.22 4.60
C GLY A 262 2.73 15.80 3.18
N THR A 263 3.74 15.48 2.36
CA THR A 263 3.76 15.80 0.93
C THR A 263 2.71 15.01 0.17
N TYR A 264 1.91 15.71 -0.64
CA TYR A 264 0.91 15.10 -1.50
C TYR A 264 1.47 15.05 -2.93
N ILE A 265 1.72 13.85 -3.46
CA ILE A 265 2.24 13.68 -4.83
C ILE A 265 1.25 14.21 -5.87
N ARG A 266 -0.06 14.11 -5.60
CA ARG A 266 -1.12 14.75 -6.42
C ARG A 266 -0.97 16.27 -6.49
N SER A 267 -0.67 16.93 -5.37
CA SER A 267 -0.39 18.37 -5.35
C SER A 267 0.90 18.67 -6.11
N LEU A 268 1.96 17.89 -5.92
CA LEU A 268 3.22 18.07 -6.65
C LEU A 268 3.03 17.97 -8.17
N ILE A 269 2.28 16.98 -8.65
CA ILE A 269 1.92 16.83 -10.08
C ILE A 269 1.14 18.04 -10.57
N SER A 270 0.11 18.46 -9.84
CA SER A 270 -0.68 19.64 -10.17
C SER A 270 0.20 20.89 -10.26
N ASP A 271 1.09 21.09 -9.28
CA ASP A 271 1.98 22.24 -9.19
C ASP A 271 2.99 22.26 -10.34
N ILE A 272 3.57 21.09 -10.70
CA ILE A 272 4.41 20.94 -11.90
C ILE A 272 3.62 21.31 -13.17
N GLY A 273 2.43 20.75 -13.35
CA GLY A 273 1.58 21.02 -14.51
C GLY A 273 1.23 22.51 -14.64
N ARG A 274 0.95 23.18 -13.52
CA ARG A 274 0.66 24.62 -13.46
C ARG A 274 1.90 25.47 -13.74
N ALA A 275 3.06 25.11 -13.21
CA ALA A 275 4.32 25.79 -13.49
C ALA A 275 4.67 25.75 -14.99
N LEU A 276 4.30 24.66 -15.66
CA LEU A 276 4.46 24.48 -17.11
C LEU A 276 3.24 24.93 -17.92
N LYS A 277 2.24 25.56 -17.28
CA LYS A 277 1.00 26.06 -17.89
C LYS A 277 0.20 25.03 -18.68
N SER A 278 0.44 23.75 -18.44
CA SER A 278 -0.17 22.64 -19.20
C SER A 278 -1.16 21.85 -18.36
N ASN A 279 -1.25 22.12 -17.06
CA ASN A 279 -1.94 21.28 -16.06
C ASN A 279 -1.45 19.82 -16.09
N ALA A 280 -1.67 19.08 -15.01
CA ALA A 280 -1.41 17.65 -15.00
C ALA A 280 -2.28 16.94 -13.96
N TYR A 281 -2.53 15.66 -14.19
CA TYR A 281 -3.20 14.78 -13.24
C TYR A 281 -2.57 13.39 -13.23
N MET A 282 -2.61 12.76 -12.06
CA MET A 282 -1.95 11.49 -11.81
C MET A 282 -2.71 10.31 -12.44
N VAL A 283 -1.98 9.43 -13.13
CA VAL A 283 -2.53 8.17 -13.69
C VAL A 283 -1.96 6.91 -13.04
N LYS A 284 -0.79 7.00 -12.41
CA LYS A 284 -0.17 5.91 -11.64
C LYS A 284 0.61 6.46 -10.45
N LEU A 285 0.54 5.78 -9.31
CA LEU A 285 1.36 6.09 -8.15
C LEU A 285 1.82 4.80 -7.46
N GLU A 286 3.11 4.69 -7.20
CA GLU A 286 3.68 3.61 -6.41
C GLU A 286 4.57 4.19 -5.31
N ARG A 287 4.26 3.90 -4.04
CA ARG A 287 5.18 4.18 -2.94
C ARG A 287 6.23 3.09 -2.88
N THR A 288 7.40 3.34 -3.42
CA THR A 288 8.51 2.37 -3.48
C THR A 288 9.23 2.21 -2.14
N GLN A 289 9.16 3.23 -1.27
CA GLN A 289 9.78 3.21 0.04
C GLN A 289 8.99 4.02 1.09
N GLN A 290 9.01 3.56 2.34
CA GLN A 290 8.57 4.33 3.50
C GLN A 290 9.48 4.02 4.69
N ALA A 291 10.21 5.02 5.18
CA ALA A 291 11.23 4.84 6.21
C ALA A 291 12.20 3.71 5.82
N GLU A 292 12.39 2.71 6.69
CA GLU A 292 13.25 1.55 6.45
C GLU A 292 12.69 0.51 5.48
N TRP A 293 11.42 0.63 5.07
CA TRP A 293 10.72 -0.37 4.26
C TRP A 293 10.78 -0.04 2.77
N GLU A 294 11.26 -0.99 1.97
CA GLU A 294 11.54 -0.83 0.54
C GLU A 294 11.01 -2.03 -0.27
N LEU A 295 10.31 -1.74 -1.38
CA LEU A 295 9.80 -2.77 -2.28
C LEU A 295 10.94 -3.65 -2.80
N GLY A 296 10.67 -4.96 -2.97
CA GLY A 296 11.66 -5.94 -3.40
C GLY A 296 12.70 -6.32 -2.34
N LYS A 297 12.70 -5.68 -1.16
CA LYS A 297 13.67 -5.93 -0.09
C LYS A 297 13.02 -6.55 1.15
N ASN A 298 12.29 -5.75 1.91
CA ASN A 298 11.75 -6.10 3.23
C ASN A 298 10.23 -5.87 3.34
N VAL A 299 9.54 -5.82 2.20
CA VAL A 299 8.08 -5.62 2.11
C VAL A 299 7.42 -6.91 1.67
N PHE A 300 6.49 -7.42 2.48
CA PHE A 300 5.71 -8.61 2.16
C PHE A 300 4.77 -8.36 0.99
N THR A 301 4.37 -9.40 0.29
CA THR A 301 3.25 -9.42 -0.65
C THR A 301 2.01 -10.00 0.02
N ILE A 302 0.83 -9.88 -0.60
CA ILE A 302 -0.36 -10.57 -0.08
C ILE A 302 -0.27 -12.08 -0.30
N GLU A 303 0.37 -12.48 -1.40
CA GLU A 303 0.63 -13.87 -1.79
C GLU A 303 1.48 -14.59 -0.75
N ASP A 304 2.41 -13.90 -0.09
CA ASP A 304 3.20 -14.46 1.02
C ASP A 304 2.33 -14.99 2.16
N PHE A 305 1.17 -14.39 2.40
CA PHE A 305 0.23 -14.83 3.43
C PHE A 305 -0.87 -15.76 2.90
N GLU A 306 -1.25 -15.62 1.62
CA GLU A 306 -2.36 -16.38 1.03
C GLU A 306 -1.94 -17.72 0.42
N LEU A 307 -0.69 -17.83 -0.07
CA LEU A 307 -0.19 -19.00 -0.79
C LEU A 307 0.82 -19.83 0.00
N LYS A 308 1.57 -19.23 0.92
CA LYS A 308 2.56 -19.96 1.74
C LYS A 308 1.92 -20.53 3.01
N ASP A 309 2.50 -21.62 3.52
CA ASP A 309 2.09 -22.25 4.77
C ASP A 309 2.30 -21.28 5.97
N GLU A 310 1.35 -21.24 6.90
CA GLU A 310 1.43 -20.42 8.13
C GLU A 310 2.63 -20.78 8.99
N ALA A 311 3.05 -22.05 8.98
CA ALA A 311 4.27 -22.46 9.66
C ALA A 311 5.53 -21.77 9.10
N VAL A 312 5.50 -21.31 7.83
CA VAL A 312 6.60 -20.63 7.14
C VAL A 312 6.47 -19.13 7.31
N TRP A 313 5.36 -18.52 6.86
CA TRP A 313 5.22 -17.07 6.92
C TRP A 313 5.14 -16.55 8.36
N GLY A 314 4.61 -17.34 9.31
CA GLY A 314 4.58 -17.00 10.72
C GLY A 314 6.00 -16.87 11.30
N GLN A 315 6.91 -17.78 10.94
CA GLN A 315 8.31 -17.71 11.37
C GLN A 315 9.03 -16.49 10.81
N VAL A 316 8.83 -16.19 9.51
CA VAL A 316 9.43 -15.00 8.88
C VAL A 316 8.90 -13.73 9.54
N LEU A 317 7.58 -13.63 9.72
CA LEU A 317 6.96 -12.48 10.35
C LEU A 317 7.45 -12.26 11.78
N SER A 318 7.62 -13.34 12.57
CA SER A 318 8.19 -13.27 13.91
C SER A 318 9.61 -12.72 13.90
N GLN A 319 10.45 -13.16 12.97
CA GLN A 319 11.80 -12.64 12.83
C GLN A 319 11.80 -11.15 12.46
N VAL A 320 10.88 -10.72 11.59
CA VAL A 320 10.73 -9.31 11.23
C VAL A 320 10.30 -8.48 12.44
N PHE A 321 9.37 -8.98 13.26
CA PHE A 321 8.94 -8.30 14.49
C PHE A 321 10.05 -8.17 15.53
N GLU A 322 10.91 -9.18 15.65
CA GLU A 322 12.04 -9.19 16.58
C GLU A 322 13.18 -8.26 16.10
N LYS A 323 13.55 -8.37 14.82
CA LYS A 323 14.70 -7.66 14.25
C LYS A 323 14.41 -6.18 13.94
N GLY A 324 13.18 -5.83 13.62
CA GLY A 324 12.84 -4.53 13.02
C GLY A 324 13.15 -4.48 11.51
N GLY A 325 12.50 -3.58 10.79
CA GLY A 325 12.60 -3.50 9.32
C GLY A 325 14.01 -3.12 8.85
N GLU A 326 14.73 -2.33 9.64
CA GLU A 326 16.07 -1.85 9.37
C GLU A 326 17.12 -2.97 9.30
N ASN A 327 16.87 -4.07 10.02
CA ASN A 327 17.76 -5.24 10.10
C ASN A 327 17.30 -6.40 9.21
N VAL A 328 16.31 -6.16 8.34
CA VAL A 328 15.83 -7.13 7.35
C VAL A 328 16.24 -6.64 5.97
N HIS A 329 17.20 -7.33 5.35
CA HIS A 329 17.76 -6.94 4.05
C HIS A 329 17.24 -7.76 2.88
N SER A 330 16.67 -8.94 3.13
CA SER A 330 16.08 -9.80 2.11
C SER A 330 14.98 -10.66 2.74
N LEU A 331 13.73 -10.41 2.38
CA LEU A 331 12.62 -11.27 2.80
C LEU A 331 12.68 -12.63 2.10
N SER A 332 13.13 -12.69 0.85
CA SER A 332 13.26 -13.96 0.12
C SER A 332 14.19 -14.93 0.86
N ASP A 333 15.33 -14.45 1.37
CA ASP A 333 16.28 -15.28 2.11
C ASP A 333 15.67 -15.81 3.41
N LEU A 334 14.86 -14.98 4.11
CA LEU A 334 14.14 -15.40 5.31
C LEU A 334 13.09 -16.47 4.99
N PHE A 335 12.36 -16.31 3.87
CA PHE A 335 11.38 -17.29 3.41
C PHE A 335 12.04 -18.62 3.00
N GLU A 336 13.16 -18.58 2.27
CA GLU A 336 13.89 -19.79 1.89
C GLU A 336 14.40 -20.55 3.12
N LYS A 337 14.93 -19.83 4.11
CA LYS A 337 15.39 -20.44 5.36
C LYS A 337 14.23 -21.04 6.15
N ALA A 338 13.14 -20.29 6.32
CA ALA A 338 11.96 -20.76 7.06
C ALA A 338 11.31 -21.98 6.38
N GLN A 339 11.28 -22.02 5.05
CA GLN A 339 10.77 -23.17 4.29
C GLN A 339 11.61 -24.42 4.57
N LYS A 340 12.95 -24.32 4.47
CA LYS A 340 13.87 -25.43 4.81
C LYS A 340 13.69 -25.92 6.25
N ASP A 341 13.56 -25.00 7.20
CA ASP A 341 13.37 -25.33 8.62
C ASP A 341 12.04 -26.05 8.86
N VAL A 342 10.97 -25.67 8.15
CA VAL A 342 9.65 -26.34 8.23
C VAL A 342 9.69 -27.71 7.57
N ASP A 343 10.33 -27.84 6.40
CA ASP A 343 10.43 -29.11 5.67
C ASP A 343 11.25 -30.14 6.46
N LEU A 344 12.37 -29.72 7.07
CA LEU A 344 13.17 -30.58 7.96
C LEU A 344 12.37 -31.06 9.19
N LYS A 345 11.55 -30.19 9.79
CA LYS A 345 10.67 -30.57 10.91
C LYS A 345 9.61 -31.58 10.46
N LYS A 346 8.97 -31.35 9.31
CA LYS A 346 7.98 -32.28 8.75
C LYS A 346 8.58 -33.64 8.43
N GLN A 347 9.79 -33.67 7.86
CA GLN A 347 10.52 -34.91 7.59
C GLN A 347 10.84 -35.65 8.89
N HIS A 348 11.37 -34.96 9.90
CA HIS A 348 11.68 -35.56 11.20
C HIS A 348 10.44 -36.12 11.90
N GLU A 349 9.29 -35.42 11.84
CA GLU A 349 8.02 -35.91 12.37
C GLU A 349 7.53 -37.17 11.63
N GLN A 350 7.70 -37.22 10.31
CA GLN A 350 7.38 -38.41 9.50
C GLN A 350 8.26 -39.61 9.87
N ASP A 351 9.58 -39.41 10.00
CA ASP A 351 10.52 -40.46 10.41
C ASP A 351 10.16 -41.02 11.80
N ILE A 352 9.77 -40.16 12.75
CA ILE A 352 9.29 -40.58 14.08
C ILE A 352 8.01 -41.41 13.95
N LEU A 353 7.03 -40.93 13.18
CA LEU A 353 5.75 -41.64 12.98
C LEU A 353 5.95 -43.01 12.33
N GLU A 354 6.85 -43.13 11.36
CA GLU A 354 7.18 -44.39 10.70
C GLU A 354 7.90 -45.37 11.64
N SER A 355 8.81 -44.87 12.49
CA SER A 355 9.46 -45.70 13.53
C SER A 355 8.47 -46.23 14.57
N ILE A 356 7.48 -45.43 14.97
CA ILE A 356 6.42 -45.84 15.91
C ILE A 356 5.54 -46.91 15.27
N LYS A 357 5.15 -46.75 13.99
CA LYS A 357 4.38 -47.77 13.27
C LYS A 357 5.12 -49.09 13.16
N THR A 358 6.39 -49.04 12.76
CA THR A 358 7.24 -50.23 12.62
C THR A 358 7.38 -50.98 13.95
N ASN A 359 7.57 -50.26 15.07
CA ASN A 359 7.63 -50.86 16.40
C ASN A 359 6.28 -51.43 16.86
N THR A 360 5.16 -50.81 16.46
CA THR A 360 3.81 -51.30 16.79
C THR A 360 3.48 -52.57 16.00
N GLU A 361 3.83 -52.63 14.72
CA GLU A 361 3.67 -53.82 13.87
C GLU A 361 4.58 -54.98 14.32
N ALA A 362 5.82 -54.69 14.72
CA ALA A 362 6.73 -55.68 15.30
C ALA A 362 6.16 -56.26 16.61
N ASN A 363 5.58 -55.43 17.48
CA ASN A 363 4.95 -55.88 18.72
C ASN A 363 3.66 -56.68 18.48
N GLN A 364 2.84 -56.32 17.48
CA GLN A 364 1.67 -57.12 17.09
C GLN A 364 2.06 -58.50 16.51
N HIS A 365 3.20 -58.61 15.84
CA HIS A 365 3.75 -59.90 15.39
C HIS A 365 4.34 -60.74 16.54
N LEU A 366 4.86 -60.10 17.60
CA LEU A 366 5.32 -60.80 18.82
C LEU A 366 4.15 -61.32 19.66
N GLU A 367 3.06 -60.55 19.80
CA GLU A 367 1.83 -60.98 20.51
C GLU A 367 1.05 -62.08 19.77
N THR A 368 1.22 -62.22 18.45
CA THR A 368 0.66 -63.36 17.69
C THR A 368 1.57 -64.59 17.67
N SER A 369 2.82 -64.50 18.14
CA SER A 369 3.76 -65.63 18.24
C SER A 369 3.91 -66.22 19.65
N THR A 370 3.16 -65.71 20.64
CA THR A 370 3.21 -66.16 22.04
C THR A 370 1.86 -66.61 22.61
N LEU A 371 0.87 -66.87 21.75
CA LEU A 371 -0.45 -67.38 22.14
C LEU A 371 -0.74 -68.83 21.70
N GLU A 372 0.29 -69.63 21.35
CA GLU A 372 0.10 -71.06 21.02
C GLU A 372 0.88 -72.09 21.84
N GLU A 373 1.69 -71.73 22.86
CA GLU A 373 2.45 -72.77 23.61
C GLU A 373 2.28 -72.86 25.14
N ASP A 374 1.52 -72.00 25.82
CA ASP A 374 1.40 -72.10 27.30
C ASP A 374 -0.04 -72.11 27.86
N ILE A 375 -0.95 -72.88 27.23
CA ILE A 375 -2.22 -73.28 27.86
C ILE A 375 -2.43 -74.80 27.77
N ASN A 376 -1.51 -75.59 28.36
CA ASN A 376 -1.82 -76.96 28.78
C ASN A 376 -0.71 -77.50 29.71
N PRO A 377 -0.76 -77.26 31.04
CA PRO A 377 -1.33 -78.29 31.93
C PRO A 377 -1.86 -77.78 33.30
N LEU A 378 -2.52 -76.62 33.41
CA LEU A 378 -3.18 -76.19 34.67
C LEU A 378 -4.72 -76.35 34.69
N LYS A 379 -5.30 -76.90 33.62
CA LYS A 379 -6.75 -77.22 33.52
C LYS A 379 -7.14 -78.66 33.89
N ARG A 380 -6.22 -79.48 34.42
CA ARG A 380 -6.48 -80.87 34.85
C ARG A 380 -6.23 -81.15 36.34
N GLN A 381 -6.19 -80.12 37.19
CA GLN A 381 -6.19 -80.30 38.66
C GLN A 381 -7.27 -79.52 39.39
N ALA A 382 -8.17 -78.84 38.68
CA ALA A 382 -9.27 -78.06 39.28
C ALA A 382 -10.65 -78.72 39.17
N GLU A 383 -10.77 -79.95 38.64
CA GLU A 383 -12.05 -80.66 38.50
C GLU A 383 -12.21 -81.88 39.44
N ASP A 384 -11.23 -82.19 40.30
CA ASP A 384 -11.31 -83.33 41.26
C ASP A 384 -11.35 -82.90 42.73
N THR A 385 -11.76 -81.67 43.05
CA THR A 385 -12.00 -81.27 44.46
C THR A 385 -13.27 -80.44 44.62
N LEU A 386 -14.30 -80.86 43.89
CA LEU A 386 -15.68 -80.41 44.04
C LEU A 386 -16.61 -81.63 44.21
N GLU A 387 -16.15 -82.62 44.98
CA GLU A 387 -16.96 -83.70 45.56
C GLU A 387 -16.18 -84.36 46.72
N GLN A 388 -16.05 -83.66 47.86
CA GLN A 388 -15.98 -84.20 49.24
C GLN A 388 -15.93 -83.11 50.29
#